data_AF-A0A4Q3MNJ7-F1
#
_entry.id   AF-A0A4Q3MNJ7-F1
#
_cell.length_a   1.000
_cell.length_b   1.000
_cell.length_c   1.000
_cell.angle_alpha   90.00
_cell.angle_beta   90.00
_cell.angle_gamma   90.00
#
_symmetry.space_group_name_H-M   'P 1'
#
loop_
_entity.id
_entity.type
_entity.pdbx_description
1 polymer ?
#
loop_
_entity_poly.entity_id
_entity_poly.type
_entity_poly.pdbx_seq_one_letter_code
_entity_poly.pdbx_strand_id
1 'polypeptide(L)'
;MFAPQLLKLFAALLLGNAIATAAVAAPSFDAGELAELRAQASWQKYAHVLIGLDVDNSIAALSKRKSLAATDYDTELAEVLSQIKGDYLEETIWKSVFGQVSFYVNRAGLAKLTHARGVRKIMKASPTGHVYDHGDSLEVVKALILESGSALVTVIPHSTSAEWSLGPDGRAKFKTGSGVPKASELESEDFVASLSPSAFTSYELASKKIGGDGNDPSIILNLTIEGYYELVTRSDIRTLQSTERALKAQASKPVLDQGALDEAKRAGNAMVTIDLKRSPGYTPRLHLLSPQARASQIGSLRAAFEEIVGAAQPSALPSLQTIEGLASATVVLDYEGLEALYDLADARIERVTKPFQSTAR
;
A
#
# COMPACT_ATOMS: atom_id res chain seq x y z
N MET A 1 77.32 -36.41 2.65
CA MET A 1 76.82 -36.73 1.30
C MET A 1 75.81 -37.86 1.43
N PHE A 2 74.52 -37.50 1.50
CA PHE A 2 73.42 -37.84 0.55
C PHE A 2 72.99 -39.34 0.62
N ALA A 3 71.97 -39.70 1.41
CA ALA A 3 70.51 -39.80 1.11
C ALA A 3 70.11 -41.09 0.32
N PRO A 4 68.85 -41.60 0.33
CA PRO A 4 67.74 -41.46 1.31
C PRO A 4 66.77 -42.69 1.43
N GLN A 5 65.75 -42.52 2.30
CA GLN A 5 64.42 -43.18 2.36
C GLN A 5 64.35 -44.61 2.97
N LEU A 6 63.37 -44.99 3.79
CA LEU A 6 61.97 -44.63 3.77
C LEU A 6 61.29 -44.80 5.14
N LEU A 7 60.46 -43.80 5.44
CA LEU A 7 59.64 -43.59 6.61
C LEU A 7 58.49 -44.61 6.68
N LYS A 8 58.39 -45.44 7.73
CA LYS A 8 57.14 -46.07 8.19
C LYS A 8 57.19 -46.30 9.70
N LEU A 9 56.02 -46.10 10.32
CA LEU A 9 55.63 -46.39 11.70
C LEU A 9 56.15 -45.44 12.80
N PHE A 10 55.25 -44.56 13.29
CA PHE A 10 54.58 -44.69 14.59
C PHE A 10 53.90 -43.35 14.94
N ALA A 11 52.59 -43.36 15.21
CA ALA A 11 52.00 -42.68 16.37
C ALA A 11 50.48 -42.91 16.36
N ALA A 12 50.03 -43.70 17.33
CA ALA A 12 48.66 -43.78 17.77
C ALA A 12 48.28 -42.52 18.58
N LEU A 13 46.96 -42.39 18.81
CA LEU A 13 46.27 -41.53 19.77
C LEU A 13 46.17 -40.02 19.43
N LEU A 14 44.96 -39.60 19.07
CA LEU A 14 44.08 -38.69 19.85
C LEU A 14 42.73 -38.65 19.09
N LEU A 15 41.67 -39.29 19.60
CA LEU A 15 40.65 -38.61 20.41
C LEU A 15 40.20 -37.30 19.78
N GLY A 16 39.06 -37.36 19.09
CA GLY A 16 38.38 -36.17 18.60
C GLY A 16 37.52 -36.50 17.40
N ASN A 17 36.42 -37.23 17.61
CA ASN A 17 35.22 -36.99 16.82
C ASN A 17 34.79 -35.55 17.11
N ALA A 18 35.48 -34.58 16.50
CA ALA A 18 34.90 -33.29 16.20
C ALA A 18 33.88 -33.57 15.11
N ILE A 19 32.70 -34.07 15.51
CA ILE A 19 31.48 -33.68 14.85
C ILE A 19 31.51 -32.17 15.02
N ALA A 20 31.99 -31.47 13.98
CA ALA A 20 31.72 -30.07 13.79
C ALA A 20 30.20 -30.00 13.67
N THR A 21 29.54 -29.96 14.82
CA THR A 21 28.25 -29.29 14.95
C THR A 21 28.57 -27.91 14.41
N ALA A 22 28.18 -27.67 13.16
CA ALA A 22 28.07 -26.32 12.65
C ALA A 22 27.31 -25.58 13.75
N ALA A 23 28.01 -24.69 14.45
CA ALA A 23 27.39 -23.87 15.46
C ALA A 23 26.34 -23.08 14.69
N VAL A 24 25.10 -23.55 14.71
CA VAL A 24 23.94 -22.78 14.29
C VAL A 24 24.05 -21.54 15.15
N ALA A 25 24.46 -20.43 14.53
CA ALA A 25 24.64 -19.19 15.23
C ALA A 25 23.32 -18.93 15.94
N ALA A 26 23.36 -18.91 17.28
CA ALA A 26 22.16 -18.64 18.06
C ALA A 26 21.52 -17.39 17.49
N PRO A 27 20.21 -17.41 17.21
CA PRO A 27 19.58 -16.29 16.54
C PRO A 27 19.82 -15.02 17.35
N SER A 28 20.49 -14.06 16.73
CA SER A 28 20.82 -12.79 17.35
C SER A 28 19.61 -11.88 17.17
N PHE A 29 18.81 -11.73 18.21
CA PHE A 29 17.71 -10.78 18.23
C PHE A 29 18.18 -9.48 18.90
N ASP A 30 17.90 -8.34 18.28
CA ASP A 30 18.03 -7.08 18.99
C ASP A 30 16.93 -7.03 20.08
N ALA A 31 17.35 -6.89 21.33
CA ALA A 31 16.42 -6.94 22.46
C ALA A 31 15.44 -5.76 22.47
N GLY A 32 15.85 -4.60 21.95
CA GLY A 32 15.01 -3.42 21.79
C GLY A 32 13.94 -3.66 20.73
N GLU A 33 14.35 -4.11 19.55
CA GLU A 33 13.45 -4.41 18.43
C GLU A 33 12.42 -5.49 18.80
N LEU A 34 12.83 -6.54 19.51
CA LEU A 34 11.91 -7.57 19.98
C LEU A 34 10.93 -7.04 21.03
N ALA A 35 11.35 -6.10 21.89
CA ALA A 35 10.47 -5.45 22.84
C ALA A 35 9.42 -4.56 22.12
N GLU A 36 9.82 -3.85 21.07
CA GLU A 36 8.91 -3.08 20.23
C GLU A 36 7.89 -3.97 19.53
N LEU A 37 8.32 -5.09 18.94
CA LEU A 37 7.42 -6.06 18.30
C LEU A 37 6.43 -6.67 19.30
N ARG A 38 6.87 -6.96 20.53
CA ARG A 38 5.98 -7.44 21.60
C ARG A 38 4.97 -6.39 22.03
N ALA A 39 5.40 -5.13 22.14
CA ALA A 39 4.49 -4.02 22.42
C ALA A 39 3.47 -3.86 21.29
N GLN A 40 3.92 -3.89 20.03
CA GLN A 40 3.07 -3.81 18.85
C GLN A 40 2.03 -4.94 18.84
N ALA A 41 2.43 -6.20 19.02
CA ALA A 41 1.51 -7.33 19.07
C ALA A 41 0.52 -7.26 20.24
N SER A 42 0.88 -6.58 21.34
CA SER A 42 -0.01 -6.40 22.48
C SER A 42 -1.07 -5.34 22.21
N TRP A 43 -0.66 -4.18 21.69
CA TRP A 43 -1.55 -3.03 21.46
C TRP A 43 -2.35 -3.14 20.16
N GLN A 44 -1.77 -3.73 19.11
CA GLN A 44 -2.36 -3.82 17.77
C GLN A 44 -2.82 -5.24 17.42
N LYS A 45 -2.85 -6.17 18.40
CA LYS A 45 -3.15 -7.61 18.27
C LYS A 45 -2.10 -8.42 17.50
N TYR A 46 -1.48 -7.82 16.48
CA TYR A 46 -0.43 -8.44 15.67
C TYR A 46 0.76 -7.48 15.49
N ALA A 47 1.95 -8.06 15.29
CA ALA A 47 3.13 -7.35 14.84
C ALA A 47 3.51 -7.82 13.43
N HIS A 48 3.89 -6.88 12.57
CA HIS A 48 4.40 -7.20 11.24
C HIS A 48 5.89 -7.56 11.37
N VAL A 49 6.22 -8.82 11.15
CA VAL A 49 7.59 -9.31 11.27
C VAL A 49 8.16 -9.64 9.91
N LEU A 50 9.46 -9.39 9.75
CA LEU A 50 10.28 -9.93 8.67
C LEU A 50 11.25 -10.91 9.32
N ILE A 51 11.19 -12.18 8.94
CA ILE A 51 12.10 -13.20 9.44
C ILE A 51 13.08 -13.62 8.34
N GLY A 52 14.33 -13.83 8.74
CA GLY A 52 15.33 -14.49 7.92
C GLY A 52 15.43 -15.95 8.33
N LEU A 53 15.30 -16.86 7.35
CA LEU A 53 15.47 -18.29 7.59
C LEU A 53 16.96 -18.69 7.57
N ASP A 54 17.30 -19.86 8.09
CA ASP A 54 18.66 -20.40 8.15
C ASP A 54 19.07 -21.11 6.85
N VAL A 55 18.72 -20.50 5.72
CA VAL A 55 19.10 -20.94 4.38
C VAL A 55 20.14 -19.98 3.81
N ASP A 56 21.25 -20.51 3.27
CA ASP A 56 22.30 -19.71 2.61
C ASP A 56 21.82 -19.18 1.26
N ASN A 57 21.01 -18.11 1.31
CA ASN A 57 20.45 -17.41 0.16
C ASN A 57 21.20 -16.10 -0.15
N SER A 58 22.50 -16.03 0.19
CA SER A 58 23.35 -14.92 -0.23
C SER A 58 23.47 -14.88 -1.76
N ILE A 59 23.61 -13.68 -2.36
CA ILE A 59 23.84 -13.55 -3.83
C ILE A 59 25.06 -14.39 -4.28
N ALA A 60 26.07 -14.51 -3.41
CA ALA A 60 27.24 -15.35 -3.62
C ALA A 60 26.91 -16.86 -3.59
N ALA A 61 25.97 -17.31 -2.75
CA ALA A 61 25.51 -18.69 -2.71
C ALA A 61 24.56 -19.01 -3.88
N LEU A 62 23.64 -18.10 -4.20
CA LEU A 62 22.72 -18.19 -5.34
C LEU A 62 23.47 -18.24 -6.69
N SER A 63 24.56 -17.47 -6.83
CA SER A 63 25.38 -17.48 -8.06
C SER A 63 26.26 -18.73 -8.21
N LYS A 64 26.69 -19.34 -7.10
CA LYS A 64 27.56 -20.54 -7.09
C LYS A 64 26.80 -21.86 -7.10
N ARG A 65 25.54 -21.87 -6.64
CA ARG A 65 24.69 -23.06 -6.54
C ARG A 65 23.47 -22.89 -7.44
N LYS A 66 23.62 -23.16 -8.74
CA LYS A 66 22.57 -23.06 -9.78
C LYS A 66 21.29 -23.87 -9.52
N SER A 67 21.25 -24.71 -8.49
CA SER A 67 20.14 -25.61 -8.20
C SER A 67 19.95 -25.95 -6.71
N LEU A 68 20.38 -25.09 -5.76
CA LEU A 68 19.80 -25.20 -4.42
C LEU A 68 18.35 -24.79 -4.57
N ALA A 69 17.53 -25.83 -4.62
CA ALA A 69 16.17 -25.78 -5.07
C ALA A 69 15.33 -24.98 -4.07
N ALA A 70 14.32 -24.27 -4.58
CA ALA A 70 13.26 -23.68 -3.77
C ALA A 70 12.69 -24.64 -2.70
N THR A 71 12.91 -25.95 -2.84
CA THR A 71 12.56 -27.02 -1.90
C THR A 71 13.11 -26.83 -0.49
N ASP A 72 14.34 -26.34 -0.30
CA ASP A 72 14.90 -26.23 1.06
C ASP A 72 14.29 -25.04 1.81
N TYR A 73 14.09 -23.92 1.11
CA TYR A 73 13.43 -22.73 1.66
C TYR A 73 11.95 -22.95 1.98
N ASP A 74 11.18 -23.53 1.05
CA ASP A 74 9.77 -23.79 1.29
C ASP A 74 9.55 -24.85 2.37
N THR A 75 10.45 -25.84 2.48
CA THR A 75 10.42 -26.83 3.57
C THR A 75 10.71 -26.16 4.92
N GLU A 76 11.79 -25.38 5.03
CA GLU A 76 12.14 -24.69 6.26
C GLU A 76 11.06 -23.67 6.67
N LEU A 77 10.50 -22.95 5.70
CA LEU A 77 9.38 -22.06 5.93
C LEU A 77 8.16 -22.83 6.46
N ALA A 78 7.80 -23.95 5.84
CA ALA A 78 6.68 -24.77 6.28
C ALA A 78 6.91 -25.30 7.72
N GLU A 79 8.13 -25.70 8.06
CA GLU A 79 8.51 -26.10 9.42
C GLU A 79 8.36 -24.95 10.42
N VAL A 80 8.83 -23.74 10.09
CA VAL A 80 8.67 -22.54 10.94
C VAL A 80 7.20 -22.21 11.11
N LEU A 81 6.42 -22.14 10.04
CA LEU A 81 4.99 -21.82 10.07
C LEU A 81 4.20 -22.87 10.86
N SER A 82 4.56 -24.15 10.77
CA SER A 82 3.91 -25.21 11.53
C SER A 82 4.08 -25.05 13.05
N GLN A 83 5.23 -24.53 13.50
CA GLN A 83 5.52 -24.28 14.92
C GLN A 83 4.66 -23.14 15.48
N ILE A 84 4.21 -22.22 14.63
CA ILE A 84 3.40 -21.05 15.02
C ILE A 84 1.97 -21.09 14.48
N LYS A 85 1.50 -22.26 14.03
CA LYS A 85 0.17 -22.43 13.43
C LYS A 85 -0.93 -21.87 14.33
N GLY A 86 -1.82 -21.06 13.73
CA GLY A 86 -2.91 -20.38 14.42
C GLY A 86 -2.51 -19.07 15.12
N ASP A 87 -1.22 -18.73 15.16
CA ASP A 87 -0.71 -17.51 15.78
C ASP A 87 -0.17 -16.47 14.79
N TYR A 88 -0.33 -16.70 13.50
CA TYR A 88 -0.02 -15.77 12.42
C TYR A 88 -1.16 -15.68 11.40
N LEU A 89 -1.13 -14.64 10.58
CA LEU A 89 -2.10 -14.44 9.50
C LEU A 89 -1.56 -15.02 8.19
N GLU A 90 -2.11 -16.17 7.78
CA GLU A 90 -1.70 -16.90 6.57
C GLU A 90 -1.77 -16.04 5.31
N GLU A 91 -2.83 -15.24 5.16
CA GLU A 91 -3.05 -14.41 3.98
C GLU A 91 -2.11 -13.20 3.87
N THR A 92 -1.29 -12.95 4.90
CA THR A 92 -0.31 -11.86 4.91
C THR A 92 1.11 -12.32 4.58
N ILE A 93 1.30 -13.61 4.28
CA ILE A 93 2.62 -14.16 3.97
C ILE A 93 3.15 -13.56 2.66
N TRP A 94 4.24 -12.82 2.77
CA TRP A 94 5.05 -12.38 1.65
C TRP A 94 6.41 -13.07 1.69
N LYS A 95 6.86 -13.59 0.55
CA LYS A 95 8.16 -14.27 0.41
C LYS A 95 9.08 -13.46 -0.50
N SER A 96 10.31 -13.23 -0.05
CA SER A 96 11.37 -12.65 -0.87
C SER A 96 12.16 -13.74 -1.60
N VAL A 97 12.72 -13.38 -2.75
CA VAL A 97 13.65 -14.23 -3.51
C VAL A 97 14.99 -14.47 -2.79
N PHE A 98 15.23 -13.77 -1.68
CA PHE A 98 16.45 -13.85 -0.86
C PHE A 98 16.25 -14.66 0.42
N GLY A 99 15.17 -15.43 0.52
CA GLY A 99 14.92 -16.29 1.67
C GLY A 99 14.41 -15.55 2.91
N GLN A 100 13.76 -14.41 2.71
CA GLN A 100 13.08 -13.69 3.79
C GLN A 100 11.58 -13.88 3.64
N VAL A 101 10.87 -13.95 4.76
CA VAL A 101 9.41 -13.98 4.75
C VAL A 101 8.89 -12.93 5.72
N SER A 102 7.83 -12.23 5.34
CA SER A 102 7.09 -11.35 6.25
C SER A 102 5.66 -11.79 6.41
N PHE A 103 5.10 -11.60 7.60
CA PHE A 103 3.70 -11.85 7.92
C PHE A 103 3.35 -11.17 9.24
N TYR A 104 2.07 -11.10 9.55
CA TYR A 104 1.58 -10.63 10.83
C TYR A 104 1.48 -11.78 11.83
N VAL A 105 2.03 -11.58 13.02
CA VAL A 105 2.07 -12.58 14.10
C VAL A 105 1.55 -11.99 15.41
N ASN A 106 0.74 -12.75 16.13
CA ASN A 106 0.25 -12.33 17.44
C ASN A 106 1.34 -12.49 18.51
N ARG A 107 1.03 -12.11 19.76
CA ARG A 107 2.01 -12.20 20.87
C ARG A 107 2.49 -13.63 21.16
N ALA A 108 1.60 -14.64 21.07
CA ALA A 108 1.94 -16.03 21.31
C ALA A 108 2.84 -16.59 20.20
N GLY A 109 2.51 -16.28 18.94
CA GLY A 109 3.31 -16.65 17.78
C GLY A 109 4.68 -15.99 17.79
N LEU A 110 4.78 -14.71 18.19
CA LEU A 110 6.07 -14.04 18.33
C LEU A 110 6.96 -14.72 19.39
N ALA A 111 6.38 -15.17 20.50
CA ALA A 111 7.13 -15.91 21.52
C ALA A 111 7.60 -17.28 20.99
N LYS A 112 6.77 -17.98 20.22
CA LYS A 112 7.15 -19.24 19.57
C LYS A 112 8.25 -19.03 18.52
N LEU A 113 8.15 -17.96 17.71
CA LEU A 113 9.15 -17.61 16.68
C LEU A 113 10.55 -17.40 17.27
N THR A 114 10.67 -16.80 18.45
CA THR A 114 11.98 -16.58 19.09
C THR A 114 12.71 -17.87 19.50
N HIS A 115 11.99 -19.00 19.48
CA HIS A 115 12.53 -20.33 19.77
C HIS A 115 12.41 -21.29 18.59
N ALA A 116 11.88 -20.83 17.45
CA ALA A 116 11.62 -21.68 16.30
C ALA A 116 12.93 -22.09 15.64
N ARG A 117 13.06 -23.39 15.33
CA ARG A 117 14.18 -23.89 14.51
C ARG A 117 14.08 -23.30 13.11
N GLY A 118 15.22 -22.92 12.53
CA GLY A 118 15.29 -22.31 11.20
C GLY A 118 15.06 -20.80 11.18
N VAL A 119 14.72 -20.15 12.30
CA VAL A 119 14.65 -18.68 12.36
C VAL A 119 15.99 -18.13 12.80
N ARG A 120 16.69 -17.43 11.92
CA ARG A 120 17.99 -16.78 12.20
C ARG A 120 17.83 -15.36 12.72
N LYS A 121 16.86 -14.62 12.19
CA LYS A 121 16.61 -13.22 12.52
C LYS A 121 15.11 -12.92 12.51
N ILE A 122 14.67 -12.10 13.44
CA ILE A 122 13.35 -11.48 13.44
C ILE A 122 13.57 -9.96 13.44
N MET A 123 12.90 -9.26 12.55
CA MET A 123 12.93 -7.81 12.46
C MET A 123 11.51 -7.27 12.32
N LYS A 124 11.36 -5.97 12.57
CA LYS A 124 10.15 -5.25 12.21
C LYS A 124 10.07 -5.11 10.69
N ALA A 125 8.93 -5.52 10.13
CA ALA A 125 8.64 -5.31 8.73
C ALA A 125 7.91 -3.98 8.53
N SER A 126 8.30 -3.24 7.50
CA SER A 126 7.53 -2.11 7.01
C SER A 126 6.33 -2.62 6.20
N PRO A 127 5.18 -1.93 6.23
CA PRO A 127 4.11 -2.21 5.28
C PRO A 127 4.66 -2.16 3.85
N THR A 128 4.23 -3.09 3.00
CA THR A 128 4.61 -3.14 1.58
C THR A 128 4.17 -1.89 0.81
N GLY A 129 3.22 -1.15 1.39
CA GLY A 129 2.75 0.12 0.89
C GLY A 129 2.10 -0.03 -0.48
N HIS A 130 1.38 -1.11 -0.75
CA HIS A 130 0.70 -1.34 -2.04
C HIS A 130 -0.56 -0.49 -2.21
N VAL A 131 -1.28 -0.25 -1.11
CA VAL A 131 -2.48 0.55 -1.09
C VAL A 131 -2.14 2.04 -1.17
N TYR A 132 -2.88 2.79 -1.99
CA TYR A 132 -2.77 4.24 -1.99
C TYR A 132 -3.48 4.82 -0.76
N ASP A 133 -2.71 5.44 0.14
CA ASP A 133 -3.21 6.04 1.37
C ASP A 133 -3.19 7.57 1.29
N HIS A 134 -4.29 8.17 0.83
CA HIS A 134 -4.43 9.63 0.89
C HIS A 134 -4.94 10.07 2.27
N GLY A 135 -4.21 10.99 2.88
CA GLY A 135 -4.58 11.63 4.14
C GLY A 135 -4.49 10.75 5.38
N ASP A 136 -3.71 9.66 5.40
CA ASP A 136 -3.62 8.75 6.56
C ASP A 136 -4.95 7.99 6.84
N SER A 137 -5.65 7.61 5.77
CA SER A 137 -6.89 6.82 5.83
C SER A 137 -6.65 5.44 6.44
N LEU A 138 -5.50 4.80 6.17
CA LEU A 138 -5.19 3.48 6.72
C LEU A 138 -5.05 3.50 8.25
N GLU A 139 -4.36 4.51 8.80
CA GLU A 139 -4.22 4.66 10.25
C GLU A 139 -5.55 4.96 10.93
N VAL A 140 -6.43 5.76 10.30
CA VAL A 140 -7.80 5.98 10.81
C VAL A 140 -8.61 4.69 10.82
N VAL A 141 -8.58 3.90 9.74
CA VAL A 141 -9.28 2.61 9.67
C VAL A 141 -8.79 1.67 10.77
N LYS A 142 -7.47 1.55 10.92
CA LYS A 142 -6.86 0.71 11.95
C LYS A 142 -7.25 1.14 13.36
N ALA A 143 -7.22 2.45 13.65
CA ALA A 143 -7.62 2.97 14.94
C ALA A 143 -9.09 2.64 15.27
N LEU A 144 -10.00 2.84 14.32
CA LEU A 144 -11.42 2.49 14.47
C LEU A 144 -11.61 1.00 14.78
N ILE A 145 -10.90 0.11 14.07
CA ILE A 145 -10.96 -1.33 14.32
C ILE A 145 -10.42 -1.69 15.70
N LEU A 146 -9.32 -1.08 16.14
CA LEU A 146 -8.74 -1.34 17.45
C LEU A 146 -9.65 -0.87 18.60
N GLU A 147 -10.40 0.21 18.38
CA GLU A 147 -11.35 0.76 19.37
C GLU A 147 -12.67 -0.02 19.40
N SER A 148 -13.24 -0.33 18.23
CA SER A 148 -14.61 -0.84 18.09
C SER A 148 -14.69 -2.33 17.75
N GLY A 149 -13.55 -2.97 17.48
CA GLY A 149 -13.46 -4.37 17.01
C GLY A 149 -13.64 -4.53 15.49
N SER A 150 -14.30 -3.58 14.82
CA SER A 150 -14.43 -3.55 13.37
C SER A 150 -14.63 -2.13 12.84
N ALA A 151 -14.48 -1.93 11.53
CA ALA A 151 -14.78 -0.65 10.88
C ALA A 151 -15.41 -0.83 9.50
N LEU A 152 -16.36 0.04 9.16
CA LEU A 152 -16.89 0.13 7.80
C LEU A 152 -15.89 0.85 6.89
N VAL A 153 -15.43 0.13 5.87
CA VAL A 153 -14.47 0.60 4.90
C VAL A 153 -15.00 0.45 3.49
N THR A 154 -14.54 1.31 2.61
CA THR A 154 -14.72 1.18 1.16
C THR A 154 -13.41 0.72 0.54
N VAL A 155 -13.46 -0.37 -0.20
CA VAL A 155 -12.36 -0.98 -0.92
C VAL A 155 -12.63 -0.91 -2.41
N ILE A 156 -11.60 -0.57 -3.19
CA ILE A 156 -11.64 -0.69 -4.64
C ILE A 156 -10.47 -1.58 -5.06
N PRO A 157 -10.72 -2.74 -5.68
CA PRO A 157 -9.66 -3.59 -6.22
C PRO A 157 -8.89 -2.93 -7.37
N HIS A 158 -7.66 -3.38 -7.64
CA HIS A 158 -6.87 -2.97 -8.81
C HIS A 158 -7.34 -3.62 -10.11
N SER A 159 -7.92 -4.82 -10.03
CA SER A 159 -8.41 -5.58 -11.19
C SER A 159 -9.52 -4.87 -11.96
N THR A 160 -10.08 -3.80 -11.40
CA THR A 160 -11.20 -3.05 -11.99
C THR A 160 -10.80 -2.48 -13.35
N SER A 161 -11.37 -3.04 -14.41
CA SER A 161 -11.20 -2.53 -15.78
C SER A 161 -12.02 -1.27 -16.06
N ALA A 162 -12.87 -0.86 -15.11
CA ALA A 162 -13.78 0.27 -15.24
C ALA A 162 -13.06 1.58 -15.61
N GLU A 163 -13.62 2.27 -16.59
CA GLU A 163 -13.27 3.65 -16.90
C GLU A 163 -13.69 4.53 -15.72
N TRP A 164 -12.79 5.42 -15.31
CA TRP A 164 -12.99 6.32 -14.18
C TRP A 164 -13.11 7.75 -14.69
N SER A 165 -14.11 8.47 -14.22
CA SER A 165 -14.25 9.89 -14.49
C SER A 165 -14.64 10.67 -13.24
N LEU A 166 -14.21 11.92 -13.18
CA LEU A 166 -14.55 12.86 -12.12
C LEU A 166 -15.71 13.75 -12.58
N GLY A 167 -16.87 13.60 -11.93
CA GLY A 167 -18.04 14.43 -12.20
C GLY A 167 -17.86 15.88 -11.71
N PRO A 168 -18.65 16.84 -12.25
CA PRO A 168 -18.64 18.23 -11.79
C PRO A 168 -19.02 18.41 -10.31
N ASP A 169 -19.71 17.43 -9.73
CA ASP A 169 -20.07 17.35 -8.31
C ASP A 169 -18.92 16.85 -7.42
N GLY A 170 -17.74 16.60 -7.99
CA GLY A 170 -16.59 16.05 -7.28
C GLY A 170 -16.65 14.53 -7.10
N ARG A 171 -17.69 13.84 -7.57
CA ARG A 171 -17.84 12.39 -7.36
C ARG A 171 -17.20 11.59 -8.48
N ALA A 172 -16.63 10.43 -8.13
CA ALA A 172 -16.20 9.47 -9.12
C ALA A 172 -17.41 8.86 -9.82
N LYS A 173 -17.31 8.67 -11.14
CA LYS A 173 -18.25 7.93 -11.97
C LYS A 173 -17.49 6.83 -12.69
N PHE A 174 -18.04 5.64 -12.63
CA PHE A 174 -17.44 4.46 -13.25
C PHE A 174 -18.27 4.08 -14.47
N LYS A 175 -17.60 3.80 -15.58
CA LYS A 175 -18.24 3.25 -16.77
C LYS A 175 -17.56 1.95 -17.11
N THR A 176 -18.33 0.90 -17.37
CA THR A 176 -17.77 -0.28 -18.04
C THR A 176 -17.54 0.08 -19.50
N GLY A 177 -16.34 -0.20 -20.04
CA GLY A 177 -16.12 -0.17 -21.49
C GLY A 177 -17.22 -1.00 -22.18
N SER A 178 -17.67 -0.55 -23.36
CA SER A 178 -18.79 -1.14 -24.13
C SER A 178 -18.84 -2.67 -24.03
N GLY A 179 -19.71 -3.22 -23.18
CA GLY A 179 -19.60 -4.63 -22.83
C GLY A 179 -20.64 -5.16 -21.84
N VAL A 180 -20.39 -5.10 -20.53
CA VAL A 180 -21.26 -5.80 -19.56
C VAL A 180 -21.20 -5.13 -18.18
N PRO A 181 -22.32 -4.57 -17.65
CA PRO A 181 -22.42 -4.12 -16.25
C PRO A 181 -22.00 -5.20 -15.24
N LYS A 182 -22.26 -6.47 -15.56
CA LYS A 182 -21.91 -7.65 -14.75
C LYS A 182 -20.41 -7.87 -14.55
N ALA A 183 -19.53 -7.31 -15.38
CA ALA A 183 -18.09 -7.54 -15.23
C ALA A 183 -17.56 -6.93 -13.92
N SER A 184 -17.99 -5.71 -13.58
CA SER A 184 -17.58 -5.05 -12.33
C SER A 184 -18.12 -5.74 -11.07
N GLU A 185 -19.35 -6.26 -11.15
CA GLU A 185 -19.96 -7.04 -10.07
C GLU A 185 -19.23 -8.37 -9.87
N LEU A 186 -18.98 -9.12 -10.95
CA LEU A 186 -18.24 -10.38 -10.91
C LEU A 186 -16.80 -10.16 -10.39
N GLU A 187 -16.10 -9.13 -10.87
CA GLU A 187 -14.76 -8.77 -10.38
C GLU A 187 -14.79 -8.45 -8.88
N SER A 188 -15.84 -7.77 -8.40
CA SER A 188 -16.00 -7.46 -6.98
C SER A 188 -16.35 -8.69 -6.14
N GLU A 189 -17.20 -9.58 -6.66
CA GLU A 189 -17.55 -10.85 -6.02
C GLU A 189 -16.36 -11.81 -5.95
N ASP A 190 -15.60 -11.92 -7.04
CA ASP A 190 -14.35 -12.69 -7.09
C ASP A 190 -13.33 -12.15 -6.09
N PHE A 191 -13.22 -10.82 -5.97
CA PHE A 191 -12.39 -10.20 -4.95
C PHE A 191 -12.83 -10.59 -3.55
N VAL A 192 -14.13 -10.46 -3.21
CA VAL A 192 -14.65 -10.84 -1.89
C VAL A 192 -14.46 -12.33 -1.62
N ALA A 193 -14.69 -13.19 -2.61
CA ALA A 193 -14.49 -14.64 -2.50
C ALA A 193 -13.01 -15.01 -2.27
N SER A 194 -12.07 -14.16 -2.70
CA SER A 194 -10.64 -14.34 -2.46
C SER A 194 -10.15 -13.85 -1.09
N LEU A 195 -11.01 -13.22 -0.28
CA LEU A 195 -10.67 -12.75 1.06
C LEU A 195 -10.83 -13.88 2.09
N SER A 196 -10.07 -13.83 3.18
CA SER A 196 -10.29 -14.74 4.31
C SER A 196 -11.71 -14.58 4.88
N PRO A 197 -12.40 -15.68 5.28
CA PRO A 197 -13.68 -15.59 5.99
C PRO A 197 -13.60 -14.80 7.30
N SER A 198 -12.40 -14.66 7.87
CA SER A 198 -12.15 -13.89 9.09
C SER A 198 -11.91 -12.39 8.84
N ALA A 199 -11.73 -11.99 7.58
CA ALA A 199 -11.36 -10.63 7.21
C ALA A 199 -12.49 -9.61 7.41
N PHE A 200 -13.75 -10.05 7.32
CA PHE A 200 -14.91 -9.18 7.43
C PHE A 200 -16.08 -9.91 8.09
N THR A 201 -16.95 -9.14 8.74
CA THR A 201 -18.19 -9.66 9.35
C THR A 201 -19.40 -9.52 8.43
N SER A 202 -19.35 -8.57 7.51
CA SER A 202 -20.37 -8.34 6.48
C SER A 202 -19.76 -7.57 5.31
N TYR A 203 -20.38 -7.68 4.14
CA TYR A 203 -20.05 -6.84 2.99
C TYR A 203 -21.29 -6.44 2.19
N GLU A 204 -21.17 -5.34 1.45
CA GLU A 204 -22.15 -4.86 0.48
C GLU A 204 -21.41 -4.38 -0.78
N LEU A 205 -21.91 -4.74 -1.96
CA LEU A 205 -21.39 -4.21 -3.23
C LEU A 205 -22.07 -2.87 -3.51
N ALA A 206 -21.30 -1.81 -3.76
CA ALA A 206 -21.85 -0.48 -4.01
C ALA A 206 -22.80 -0.45 -5.21
N SER A 207 -22.51 -1.25 -6.24
CA SER A 207 -23.34 -1.45 -7.43
C SER A 207 -24.74 -2.02 -7.14
N LYS A 208 -24.91 -2.74 -6.02
CA LYS A 208 -26.19 -3.35 -5.59
C LYS A 208 -26.99 -2.46 -4.65
N LYS A 209 -26.42 -1.35 -4.19
CA LYS A 209 -27.09 -0.42 -3.29
C LYS A 209 -28.27 0.27 -4.00
N ILE A 210 -29.38 0.47 -3.29
CA ILE A 210 -30.53 1.21 -3.83
C ILE A 210 -30.08 2.64 -4.19
N GLY A 211 -30.18 3.00 -5.48
CA GLY A 211 -29.69 4.27 -6.02
C GLY A 211 -28.18 4.35 -6.24
N GLY A 212 -27.46 3.23 -6.12
CA GLY A 212 -26.05 3.12 -6.48
C GLY A 212 -25.83 3.22 -7.99
N ASP A 213 -24.64 3.65 -8.38
CA ASP A 213 -24.19 3.52 -9.76
C ASP A 213 -23.89 2.03 -9.99
N GLY A 214 -24.66 1.38 -10.86
CA GLY A 214 -24.53 -0.06 -11.14
C GLY A 214 -23.16 -0.49 -11.69
N ASN A 215 -22.26 0.46 -11.94
CA ASN A 215 -20.89 0.24 -12.38
C ASN A 215 -19.83 0.56 -11.30
N ASP A 216 -20.23 0.99 -10.10
CA ASP A 216 -19.29 1.29 -9.01
C ASP A 216 -18.62 0.00 -8.52
N PRO A 217 -17.30 -0.17 -8.73
CA PRO A 217 -16.58 -1.37 -8.32
C PRO A 217 -16.21 -1.36 -6.83
N SER A 218 -16.72 -0.37 -6.07
CA SER A 218 -16.47 -0.27 -4.65
C SER A 218 -17.19 -1.36 -3.86
N ILE A 219 -16.47 -1.91 -2.90
CA ILE A 219 -16.96 -2.90 -1.95
C ILE A 219 -16.95 -2.26 -0.57
N ILE A 220 -18.10 -2.27 0.11
CA ILE A 220 -18.19 -1.82 1.50
C ILE A 220 -18.00 -3.05 2.39
N LEU A 221 -16.95 -3.07 3.20
CA LEU A 221 -16.63 -4.15 4.13
C LEU A 221 -16.78 -3.68 5.58
N ASN A 222 -17.38 -4.49 6.45
CA ASN A 222 -17.22 -4.34 7.89
C ASN A 222 -16.00 -5.15 8.34
N LEU A 223 -14.85 -4.50 8.29
CA LEU A 223 -13.52 -5.09 8.34
C LEU A 223 -13.07 -5.37 9.77
N THR A 224 -12.48 -6.54 10.00
CA THR A 224 -11.80 -6.91 11.26
C THR A 224 -10.33 -6.51 11.24
N ILE A 225 -9.60 -6.72 12.34
CA ILE A 225 -8.15 -6.41 12.39
C ILE A 225 -7.35 -7.35 11.49
N GLU A 226 -7.76 -8.61 11.39
CA GLU A 226 -7.18 -9.61 10.50
C GLU A 226 -7.40 -9.21 9.04
N GLY A 227 -8.62 -8.77 8.70
CA GLY A 227 -8.93 -8.26 7.37
C GLY A 227 -8.17 -7.00 7.02
N TYR A 228 -8.00 -6.07 7.96
CA TYR A 228 -7.15 -4.90 7.73
C TYR A 228 -5.73 -5.31 7.33
N TYR A 229 -5.11 -6.22 8.07
CA TYR A 229 -3.77 -6.67 7.76
C TYR A 229 -3.67 -7.44 6.45
N GLU A 230 -4.65 -8.29 6.14
CA GLU A 230 -4.76 -8.92 4.83
C GLU A 230 -4.78 -7.85 3.72
N LEU A 231 -5.75 -6.93 3.76
CA LEU A 231 -5.92 -5.93 2.72
C LEU A 231 -4.68 -5.04 2.52
N VAL A 232 -4.06 -4.52 3.58
CA VAL A 232 -2.88 -3.63 3.40
C VAL A 232 -1.65 -4.34 2.86
N THR A 233 -1.60 -5.68 2.93
CA THR A 233 -0.52 -6.48 2.32
C THR A 233 -0.79 -6.87 0.87
N ARG A 234 -2.05 -6.81 0.43
CA ARG A 234 -2.45 -7.23 -0.91
C ARG A 234 -2.00 -6.22 -1.97
N SER A 235 -1.49 -6.74 -3.08
CA SER A 235 -1.06 -5.95 -4.24
C SER A 235 -2.20 -5.60 -5.19
N ASP A 236 -3.39 -6.19 -5.01
CA ASP A 236 -4.55 -6.02 -5.88
C ASP A 236 -5.59 -5.06 -5.29
N ILE A 237 -5.18 -4.14 -4.40
CA ILE A 237 -6.04 -3.12 -3.80
C ILE A 237 -5.60 -1.72 -4.19
N ARG A 238 -6.51 -0.98 -4.84
CA ARG A 238 -6.32 0.39 -5.28
C ARG A 238 -6.47 1.39 -4.17
N THR A 239 -7.57 1.29 -3.43
CA THR A 239 -7.92 2.24 -2.39
C THR A 239 -8.59 1.49 -1.25
N LEU A 240 -8.21 1.83 -0.02
CA LEU A 240 -8.86 1.40 1.20
C LEU A 240 -9.06 2.64 2.07
N GLN A 241 -10.30 2.94 2.42
CA GLN A 241 -10.64 4.13 3.21
C GLN A 241 -11.86 3.87 4.09
N SER A 242 -11.93 4.56 5.24
CA SER A 242 -13.16 4.57 6.05
C SER A 242 -14.31 5.21 5.26
N THR A 243 -15.49 4.61 5.30
CA THR A 243 -16.67 5.14 4.60
C THR A 243 -17.06 6.53 5.12
N GLU A 244 -16.96 6.78 6.43
CA GLU A 244 -17.24 8.09 7.01
C GLU A 244 -16.26 9.16 6.51
N ARG A 245 -14.96 8.81 6.44
CA ARG A 245 -13.92 9.72 5.97
C ARG A 245 -14.09 10.06 4.49
N ALA A 246 -14.41 9.06 3.66
CA ALA A 246 -14.69 9.27 2.24
C ALA A 246 -15.82 10.28 2.03
N LEU A 247 -16.91 10.15 2.81
CA LEU A 247 -18.04 11.09 2.77
C LEU A 247 -17.64 12.50 3.23
N LYS A 248 -16.87 12.63 4.32
CA LYS A 248 -16.39 13.93 4.81
C LYS A 248 -15.46 14.63 3.81
N ALA A 249 -14.52 13.89 3.21
CA ALA A 249 -13.61 14.43 2.21
C ALA A 249 -14.33 14.90 0.94
N GLN A 250 -15.39 14.21 0.52
CA GLN A 250 -16.22 14.66 -0.59
C GLN A 250 -17.00 15.93 -0.24
N ALA A 251 -17.52 16.04 0.98
CA ALA A 251 -18.32 17.17 1.44
C ALA A 251 -17.51 18.42 1.83
N SER A 252 -16.18 18.33 1.98
CA SER A 252 -15.37 19.46 2.43
C SER A 252 -15.31 20.58 1.37
N LYS A 253 -15.30 21.83 1.83
CA LYS A 253 -15.03 22.98 0.95
C LYS A 253 -13.56 22.99 0.52
N PRO A 254 -13.23 23.56 -0.66
CA PRO A 254 -11.86 23.78 -1.07
C PRO A 254 -11.08 24.59 -0.02
N VAL A 255 -9.83 24.21 0.24
CA VAL A 255 -8.91 25.02 1.05
C VAL A 255 -8.20 26.02 0.13
N LEU A 256 -8.43 27.31 0.36
CA LEU A 256 -7.95 28.38 -0.52
C LEU A 256 -6.88 29.20 0.19
N ASP A 257 -5.68 29.28 -0.40
CA ASP A 257 -4.54 30.02 0.15
C ASP A 257 -4.65 31.53 -0.12
N GLN A 258 -5.05 32.30 0.89
CA GLN A 258 -5.17 33.75 0.79
C GLN A 258 -3.89 34.44 0.32
N GLY A 259 -2.72 33.86 0.60
CA GLY A 259 -1.47 34.42 0.12
C GLY A 259 -1.43 34.51 -1.40
N ALA A 260 -2.06 33.57 -2.13
CA ALA A 260 -2.10 33.56 -3.59
C ALA A 260 -2.83 34.80 -4.13
N LEU A 261 -3.97 35.15 -3.52
CA LEU A 261 -4.69 36.39 -3.83
C LEU A 261 -3.84 37.62 -3.55
N ASP A 262 -3.14 37.67 -2.42
CA ASP A 262 -2.29 38.81 -2.06
C ASP A 262 -1.10 39.00 -3.01
N GLU A 263 -0.60 37.92 -3.60
CA GLU A 263 0.44 37.96 -4.62
C GLU A 263 -0.09 38.42 -5.95
N ALA A 264 -1.22 37.85 -6.41
CA ALA A 264 -1.86 38.26 -7.65
C ALA A 264 -2.25 39.75 -7.61
N LYS A 265 -2.74 40.24 -6.48
CA LYS A 265 -3.09 41.66 -6.27
C LYS A 265 -1.88 42.58 -6.39
N ARG A 266 -0.70 42.11 -6.00
CA ARG A 266 0.54 42.91 -5.97
C ARG A 266 1.31 42.84 -7.28
N ALA A 267 1.42 41.65 -7.86
CA ALA A 267 2.23 41.36 -9.04
C ALA A 267 1.42 41.35 -10.35
N GLY A 268 0.09 41.45 -10.26
CA GLY A 268 -0.84 41.32 -11.39
C GLY A 268 -1.18 39.86 -11.74
N ASN A 269 -0.41 38.88 -11.25
CA ASN A 269 -0.67 37.46 -11.38
C ASN A 269 -0.03 36.65 -10.24
N ALA A 270 -0.49 35.41 -10.09
CA ALA A 270 0.12 34.42 -9.22
C ALA A 270 0.16 33.06 -9.92
N MET A 271 1.28 32.35 -9.73
CA MET A 271 1.33 30.93 -10.03
C MET A 271 0.71 30.17 -8.86
N VAL A 272 -0.26 29.30 -9.12
CA VAL A 272 -0.94 28.48 -8.12
C VAL A 272 -0.92 27.02 -8.50
N THR A 273 -0.91 26.16 -7.49
CA THR A 273 -1.14 24.72 -7.61
C THR A 273 -2.57 24.43 -7.18
N ILE A 274 -3.33 23.78 -8.08
CA ILE A 274 -4.68 23.29 -7.83
C ILE A 274 -4.59 21.78 -7.62
N ASP A 275 -4.94 21.32 -6.42
CA ASP A 275 -5.13 19.91 -6.12
C ASP A 275 -6.63 19.58 -6.20
N LEU A 276 -6.99 18.53 -6.95
CA LEU A 276 -8.35 17.99 -6.99
C LEU A 276 -8.54 16.97 -5.88
N LYS A 277 -9.79 16.85 -5.41
CA LYS A 277 -10.21 15.80 -4.51
C LYS A 277 -9.95 14.43 -5.14
N ARG A 278 -9.40 13.55 -4.32
CA ARG A 278 -9.03 12.19 -4.69
C ARG A 278 -10.20 11.26 -4.42
N SER A 279 -11.21 11.37 -5.28
CA SER A 279 -12.44 10.58 -5.19
C SER A 279 -12.17 9.08 -5.26
N PRO A 280 -13.07 8.22 -4.74
CA PRO A 280 -12.89 6.78 -4.74
C PRO A 280 -12.43 6.26 -6.10
N GLY A 281 -11.42 5.39 -6.08
CA GLY A 281 -10.85 4.83 -7.28
C GLY A 281 -9.85 5.77 -7.95
N TYR A 282 -9.49 6.92 -7.41
CA TYR A 282 -8.28 7.61 -7.87
C TYR A 282 -7.03 6.88 -7.35
N THR A 283 -5.98 6.77 -8.19
CA THR A 283 -4.64 6.41 -7.71
C THR A 283 -3.55 7.09 -8.54
N PRO A 284 -2.49 7.63 -7.92
CA PRO A 284 -1.32 8.11 -8.66
C PRO A 284 -0.47 6.96 -9.23
N ARG A 285 -0.75 5.71 -8.85
CA ARG A 285 0.01 4.52 -9.26
C ARG A 285 -0.50 3.96 -10.58
N LEU A 286 -0.29 4.73 -11.65
CA LEU A 286 -0.82 4.42 -12.98
C LEU A 286 -0.42 3.05 -13.54
N HIS A 287 0.70 2.49 -13.10
CA HIS A 287 1.16 1.16 -13.53
C HIS A 287 0.31 0.00 -12.99
N LEU A 288 -0.53 0.26 -11.97
CA LEU A 288 -1.46 -0.71 -11.40
C LEU A 288 -2.81 -0.71 -12.12
N LEU A 289 -3.00 0.19 -13.11
CA LEU A 289 -4.22 0.32 -13.87
C LEU A 289 -4.10 -0.37 -15.22
N SER A 290 -5.23 -0.89 -15.72
CA SER A 290 -5.33 -1.29 -17.12
C SER A 290 -5.04 -0.09 -18.03
N PRO A 291 -4.54 -0.29 -19.27
CA PRO A 291 -4.30 0.81 -20.20
C PRO A 291 -5.52 1.72 -20.42
N GLN A 292 -6.72 1.13 -20.47
CA GLN A 292 -7.99 1.85 -20.62
C GLN A 292 -8.32 2.68 -19.36
N ALA A 293 -8.26 2.09 -18.17
CA ALA A 293 -8.51 2.81 -16.92
C ALA A 293 -7.49 3.93 -16.68
N ARG A 294 -6.22 3.70 -17.04
CA ARG A 294 -5.15 4.71 -17.02
C ARG A 294 -5.48 5.89 -17.95
N ALA A 295 -5.79 5.61 -19.22
CA ALA A 295 -6.11 6.65 -20.20
C ALA A 295 -7.35 7.46 -19.78
N SER A 296 -8.37 6.76 -19.26
CA SER A 296 -9.60 7.35 -18.73
C SER A 296 -9.32 8.29 -17.55
N GLN A 297 -8.52 7.86 -16.56
CA GLN A 297 -8.15 8.70 -15.42
C GLN A 297 -7.35 9.94 -15.86
N ILE A 298 -6.36 9.78 -16.72
CA ILE A 298 -5.55 10.90 -17.24
C ILE A 298 -6.43 11.91 -17.98
N GLY A 299 -7.27 11.41 -18.90
CA GLY A 299 -8.18 12.25 -19.69
C GLY A 299 -9.17 13.00 -18.81
N SER A 300 -9.77 12.32 -17.83
CA SER A 300 -10.75 12.94 -16.93
C SER A 300 -10.14 13.99 -16.01
N LEU A 301 -8.92 13.78 -15.49
CA LEU A 301 -8.24 14.78 -14.67
C LEU A 301 -7.88 16.02 -15.49
N ARG A 302 -7.35 15.82 -16.70
CA ARG A 302 -7.03 16.92 -17.61
C ARG A 302 -8.27 17.74 -17.95
N ALA A 303 -9.35 17.08 -18.36
CA ALA A 303 -10.62 17.74 -18.67
C ALA A 303 -11.16 18.52 -17.46
N ALA A 304 -11.10 17.95 -16.26
CA ALA A 304 -11.54 18.66 -15.05
C ALA A 304 -10.71 19.94 -14.80
N PHE A 305 -9.39 19.88 -14.95
CA PHE A 305 -8.55 21.08 -14.82
C PHE A 305 -8.84 22.13 -15.90
N GLU A 306 -9.00 21.71 -17.15
CA GLU A 306 -9.34 22.61 -18.27
C GLU A 306 -10.72 23.27 -18.05
N GLU A 307 -11.71 22.53 -17.56
CA GLU A 307 -13.02 23.08 -17.22
C GLU A 307 -12.96 24.10 -16.08
N ILE A 308 -12.26 23.76 -14.98
CA ILE A 308 -12.13 24.63 -13.81
C ILE A 308 -11.40 25.92 -14.16
N VAL A 309 -10.22 25.80 -14.78
CA VAL A 309 -9.41 26.96 -15.17
C VAL A 309 -10.11 27.75 -16.27
N GLY A 310 -10.74 27.08 -17.24
CA GLY A 310 -11.48 27.73 -18.31
C GLY A 310 -12.70 28.51 -17.79
N ALA A 311 -13.39 28.02 -16.75
CA ALA A 311 -14.49 28.73 -16.12
C ALA A 311 -14.03 29.97 -15.35
N ALA A 312 -12.85 29.91 -14.70
CA ALA A 312 -12.28 31.04 -13.97
C ALA A 312 -11.62 32.07 -14.91
N GLN A 313 -10.78 31.61 -15.83
CA GLN A 313 -10.03 32.45 -16.76
C GLN A 313 -9.63 31.66 -18.03
N PRO A 314 -10.42 31.74 -19.13
CA PRO A 314 -10.11 31.03 -20.38
C PRO A 314 -8.71 31.31 -20.95
N SER A 315 -8.21 32.54 -20.80
CA SER A 315 -6.88 32.94 -21.27
C SER A 315 -5.73 32.28 -20.50
N ALA A 316 -5.98 31.67 -19.35
CA ALA A 316 -4.97 31.00 -18.54
C ALA A 316 -4.72 29.55 -18.96
N LEU A 317 -5.60 28.95 -19.79
CA LEU A 317 -5.47 27.57 -20.28
C LEU A 317 -4.10 27.25 -20.92
N PRO A 318 -3.46 28.14 -21.71
CA PRO A 318 -2.12 27.88 -22.24
C PRO A 318 -1.03 27.75 -21.17
N SER A 319 -1.24 28.30 -19.97
CA SER A 319 -0.31 28.20 -18.83
C SER A 319 -0.57 26.98 -17.94
N LEU A 320 -1.68 26.26 -18.16
CA LEU A 320 -2.06 25.10 -17.37
C LEU A 320 -1.10 23.94 -17.61
N GLN A 321 -0.40 23.55 -16.55
CA GLN A 321 0.52 22.42 -16.51
C GLN A 321 -0.08 21.30 -15.68
N THR A 322 -0.60 20.27 -16.34
CA THR A 322 -1.06 19.04 -15.69
C THR A 322 0.08 18.04 -15.62
N ILE A 323 0.22 17.35 -14.48
CA ILE A 323 1.13 16.20 -14.37
C ILE A 323 0.34 14.94 -14.69
N GLU A 324 0.84 14.10 -15.58
CA GLU A 324 0.12 12.91 -16.06
C GLU A 324 -0.36 12.03 -14.89
N GLY A 325 -1.68 11.89 -14.79
CA GLY A 325 -2.34 11.03 -13.80
C GLY A 325 -2.28 11.52 -12.34
N LEU A 326 -1.69 12.69 -12.08
CA LEU A 326 -1.77 13.32 -10.77
C LEU A 326 -2.99 14.22 -10.69
N ALA A 327 -3.67 14.19 -9.54
CA ALA A 327 -4.75 15.11 -9.22
C ALA A 327 -4.22 16.49 -8.80
N SER A 328 -3.17 16.97 -9.48
CA SER A 328 -2.50 18.25 -9.21
C SER A 328 -2.09 18.90 -10.54
N ALA A 329 -2.33 20.19 -10.66
CA ALA A 329 -1.89 21.00 -11.78
C ALA A 329 -1.41 22.37 -11.31
N THR A 330 -0.52 22.99 -12.08
CA THR A 330 -0.05 24.35 -11.85
C THR A 330 -0.56 25.27 -12.95
N VAL A 331 -0.98 26.48 -12.61
CA VAL A 331 -1.48 27.48 -13.57
C VAL A 331 -1.09 28.88 -13.12
N VAL A 332 -0.94 29.80 -14.07
CA VAL A 332 -0.77 31.23 -13.78
C VAL A 332 -2.11 31.91 -14.01
N LEU A 333 -2.63 32.54 -12.96
CA LEU A 333 -3.89 33.31 -13.00
C LEU A 333 -3.60 34.76 -12.66
N ASP A 334 -4.32 35.68 -13.30
CA ASP A 334 -4.34 37.06 -12.82
C ASP A 334 -5.23 37.20 -11.58
N TYR A 335 -5.27 38.40 -11.01
CA TYR A 335 -6.06 38.66 -9.80
C TYR A 335 -7.56 38.35 -9.99
N GLU A 336 -8.14 38.78 -11.11
CA GLU A 336 -9.57 38.57 -11.40
C GLU A 336 -9.87 37.09 -11.62
N GLY A 337 -9.01 36.37 -12.35
CA GLY A 337 -9.12 34.92 -12.56
C GLY A 337 -8.96 34.13 -11.27
N LEU A 338 -8.09 34.56 -10.36
CA LEU A 338 -7.93 33.90 -9.07
C LEU A 338 -9.12 34.17 -8.13
N GLU A 339 -9.67 35.39 -8.11
CA GLU A 339 -10.94 35.69 -7.42
C GLU A 339 -12.07 34.84 -7.99
N ALA A 340 -12.22 34.77 -9.32
CA ALA A 340 -13.23 33.95 -9.97
C ALA A 340 -13.08 32.45 -9.65
N LEU A 341 -11.86 31.93 -9.58
CA LEU A 341 -11.59 30.55 -9.17
C LEU A 341 -12.05 30.30 -7.72
N TYR A 342 -11.83 31.26 -6.83
CA TYR A 342 -12.18 31.15 -5.40
C TYR A 342 -13.69 31.22 -5.21
N ASP A 343 -14.36 32.10 -5.95
CA ASP A 343 -15.81 32.28 -5.95
C ASP A 343 -16.54 31.09 -6.60
N LEU A 344 -15.94 30.46 -7.63
CA LEU A 344 -16.48 29.24 -8.23
C LEU A 344 -16.63 28.13 -7.19
N ALA A 345 -15.67 28.03 -6.26
CA ALA A 345 -15.63 27.03 -5.20
C ALA A 345 -15.94 25.61 -5.70
N ASP A 346 -15.37 25.24 -6.86
CA ASP A 346 -15.71 24.01 -7.56
C ASP A 346 -15.56 22.79 -6.64
N ALA A 347 -16.60 21.94 -6.60
CA ALA A 347 -16.69 20.82 -5.68
C ALA A 347 -15.56 19.78 -5.86
N ARG A 348 -14.91 19.77 -7.03
CA ARG A 348 -13.76 18.91 -7.35
C ARG A 348 -12.47 19.40 -6.72
N ILE A 349 -12.34 20.67 -6.35
CA ILE A 349 -11.09 21.22 -5.80
C ILE A 349 -10.94 20.77 -4.33
N GLU A 350 -9.79 20.20 -4.00
CA GLU A 350 -9.39 19.94 -2.62
C GLU A 350 -8.73 21.18 -2.02
N ARG A 351 -7.77 21.76 -2.75
CA ARG A 351 -7.09 22.98 -2.33
C ARG A 351 -6.45 23.75 -3.48
N VAL A 352 -6.25 25.04 -3.25
CA VAL A 352 -5.43 25.93 -4.07
C VAL A 352 -4.33 26.51 -3.20
N THR A 353 -3.07 26.30 -3.57
CA THR A 353 -1.91 26.74 -2.78
C THR A 353 -0.88 27.42 -3.68
N LYS A 354 -0.03 28.27 -3.10
CA LYS A 354 1.18 28.67 -3.82
C LYS A 354 2.15 27.51 -4.01
N PRO A 355 2.85 27.44 -5.16
CA PRO A 355 4.00 26.57 -5.32
C PRO A 355 5.04 26.89 -4.25
N PHE A 356 5.66 25.85 -3.68
CA PHE A 356 6.72 26.02 -2.70
C PHE A 356 7.90 26.73 -3.36
N GLN A 357 8.10 28.01 -3.06
CA GLN A 357 9.32 28.70 -3.43
C GLN A 357 10.43 28.17 -2.52
N SER A 358 11.23 27.24 -3.03
CA SER A 358 12.50 26.89 -2.40
C SER A 358 13.32 28.17 -2.32
N THR A 359 13.38 28.77 -1.13
CA THR A 359 14.38 29.79 -0.85
C THR A 359 15.72 29.06 -0.84
N ALA A 360 16.36 28.97 -2.00
CA ALA A 360 17.78 28.66 -2.06
C ALA A 360 18.48 29.68 -1.16
N ARG A 361 18.99 29.20 -0.02
CA ARG A 361 19.85 29.97 0.87
C ARG A 361 21.30 29.76 0.47
#